data_AF-A0A9D9EK06-F1
#
_entry.id   AF-A0A9D9EK06-F1
#
_cell.length_a   1.000
_cell.length_b   1.000
_cell.length_c   1.000
_cell.angle_alpha   90.00
_cell.angle_beta   90.00
_cell.angle_gamma   90.00
#
_symmetry.space_group_name_H-M   'P 1'
#
loop_
_entity.id
_entity.type
_entity.pdbx_description
1 polymer ?
#
loop_
_entity_poly.entity_id
_entity_poly.type
_entity_poly.pdbx_seq_one_letter_code
_entity_poly.pdbx_strand_id
1 'polypeptide(L)'
;MKKVLFAILAAMTVLFVSCDPDEAANTATVSFVSPVAAWADGVATIEISVSGYSGDAVSIPVVFGGDAVKGTDYTLSAEAFVVGGTSPVTTITVTPTESGAEKSVTATLSAPSGFVLGQIPMCQVEMEGFVGWASFVSATDVLKASLDITVGLYDNEGSSLRPETAQTVEIEVDTENSTAVEGEHFEFADGVKGVFIDAGKRNGILTINCIKVEDGHDKIVLKIKESSRFYEGQTGTMTITIAGPDWNKISGKWVMNEIVTDVAYFQEVWNPEWFTVTYDGFPEFNENDSVTIDTESGKFSPSFSSTFNTYFLGESNMTNDGDFYMRTGMEGGVQLQIIGLDNINRYFSPTETSEDKTALVGVQIITDSNGQELLDMYIIDYIPHAFMKELDDGYTYDRENKPAAASTGCYLNMTFKRAE
;
A
#
# COMPACT_ATOMS: atom_id res chain seq x y z
N MET A 1 20.33 6.00 -22.28
CA MET A 1 20.34 7.32 -22.95
C MET A 1 20.78 7.16 -24.41
N LYS A 2 19.87 6.82 -25.33
CA LYS A 2 20.11 6.92 -26.78
C LYS A 2 19.47 8.23 -27.24
N LYS A 3 20.29 9.16 -27.73
CA LYS A 3 19.84 10.42 -28.32
C LYS A 3 19.19 10.09 -29.67
N VAL A 4 17.87 10.17 -29.76
CA VAL A 4 17.16 10.09 -31.04
C VAL A 4 17.17 11.49 -31.65
N LEU A 5 17.72 11.57 -32.86
CA LEU A 5 17.99 12.80 -33.60
C LEU A 5 16.70 13.22 -34.33
N PHE A 6 16.17 14.41 -34.05
CA PHE A 6 15.07 15.01 -34.81
C PHE A 6 15.54 15.34 -36.23
N ALA A 7 15.03 14.63 -37.23
CA ALA A 7 15.25 14.95 -38.64
C ALA A 7 14.07 15.79 -39.17
N ILE A 8 14.24 17.11 -39.20
CA ILE A 8 13.32 18.04 -39.88
C ILE A 8 13.65 17.97 -41.38
N LEU A 9 12.76 17.40 -42.19
CA LEU A 9 12.90 17.39 -43.64
C LEU A 9 12.24 18.66 -44.23
N ALA A 10 13.06 19.69 -44.45
CA ALA A 10 12.66 20.89 -45.18
C ALA A 10 12.87 20.69 -46.69
N ALA A 11 11.80 20.45 -47.44
CA ALA A 11 11.79 20.58 -48.90
C ALA A 11 10.69 21.58 -49.29
N MET A 12 11.05 22.87 -49.29
CA MET A 12 10.17 23.97 -49.66
C MET A 12 10.47 24.36 -51.11
N THR A 13 9.68 23.85 -52.06
CA THR A 13 9.67 24.33 -53.45
C THR A 13 8.77 25.55 -53.53
N VAL A 14 9.36 26.74 -53.65
CA VAL A 14 8.63 28.00 -53.81
C VAL A 14 8.15 28.12 -55.26
N LEU A 15 6.85 27.91 -55.49
CA LEU A 15 6.16 28.38 -56.69
C LEU A 15 5.50 29.72 -56.34
N PHE A 16 6.02 30.82 -56.88
CA PHE A 16 5.37 32.13 -56.80
C PHE A 16 4.12 32.13 -57.69
N VAL A 17 2.94 31.97 -57.09
CA VAL A 17 1.67 32.41 -57.67
C VAL A 17 1.44 33.84 -57.18
N SER A 18 1.25 34.79 -58.10
CA SER A 18 0.92 36.17 -57.76
C SER A 18 -0.42 36.20 -57.03
N CYS A 19 -0.40 36.53 -55.74
CA CYS A 19 -1.59 36.70 -54.91
C CYS A 19 -1.95 38.19 -54.88
N ASP A 20 -3.20 38.50 -55.21
CA ASP A 20 -3.78 39.84 -55.05
C ASP A 20 -3.80 40.19 -53.55
N PRO A 21 -3.21 41.31 -53.11
CA PRO A 21 -3.02 41.61 -51.69
C PRO A 21 -4.33 41.86 -50.91
N ASP A 22 -5.47 41.99 -51.58
CA ASP A 22 -6.78 42.21 -50.95
C ASP A 22 -7.49 40.90 -50.52
N GLU A 23 -7.08 39.71 -51.01
CA GLU A 23 -7.66 38.43 -50.56
C GLU A 23 -6.97 37.84 -49.32
N ALA A 24 -5.75 38.29 -48.99
CA ALA A 24 -4.97 37.74 -47.88
C ALA A 24 -5.47 38.15 -46.49
N ALA A 25 -6.37 39.14 -46.40
CA ALA A 25 -6.79 39.75 -45.12
C ALA A 25 -8.00 39.09 -44.44
N ASN A 26 -8.69 38.14 -45.10
CA ASN A 26 -9.95 37.57 -44.60
C ASN A 26 -10.03 36.03 -44.62
N THR A 27 -8.93 35.32 -44.84
CA THR A 27 -8.96 33.85 -44.87
C THR A 27 -8.84 33.28 -43.47
N ALA A 28 -9.82 32.48 -43.06
CA ALA A 28 -9.83 31.84 -41.76
C ALA A 28 -8.59 30.95 -41.58
N THR A 29 -7.91 31.07 -40.44
CA THR A 29 -6.71 30.27 -40.13
C THR A 29 -7.01 29.28 -39.03
N VAL A 30 -6.55 28.04 -39.17
CA VAL A 30 -6.68 26.98 -38.16
C VAL A 30 -5.33 26.34 -37.83
N SER A 31 -5.05 26.17 -36.54
CA SER A 31 -3.79 25.62 -36.03
C SER A 31 -4.07 24.81 -34.77
N PHE A 32 -3.28 23.78 -34.49
CA PHE A 32 -3.24 23.24 -33.12
C PHE A 32 -2.72 24.31 -32.15
N VAL A 33 -3.15 24.23 -30.89
CA VAL A 33 -2.67 25.12 -29.82
C VAL A 33 -1.23 24.77 -29.42
N SER A 34 -0.88 23.48 -29.44
CA SER A 34 0.43 22.95 -29.07
C SER A 34 0.88 21.88 -30.08
N PRO A 35 2.20 21.74 -30.35
CA PRO A 35 2.73 20.64 -31.17
C PRO A 35 2.74 19.29 -30.42
N VAL A 36 2.49 19.27 -29.11
CA VAL A 36 2.40 18.07 -28.27
C VAL A 36 1.13 18.13 -27.43
N ALA A 37 0.40 17.03 -27.35
CA ALA A 37 -0.85 16.94 -26.60
C ALA A 37 -0.63 17.06 -25.08
N ALA A 38 -1.61 17.64 -24.39
CA ALA A 38 -1.63 17.67 -22.93
C ALA A 38 -2.14 16.33 -22.39
N TRP A 39 -1.60 15.86 -21.28
CA TRP A 39 -2.01 14.62 -20.62
C TRP A 39 -2.63 14.91 -19.25
N ALA A 40 -3.79 14.31 -18.98
CA ALA A 40 -4.44 14.27 -17.68
C ALA A 40 -5.31 12.99 -17.61
N ASP A 41 -5.39 12.35 -16.44
CA ASP A 41 -6.29 11.21 -16.19
C ASP A 41 -6.22 10.06 -17.22
N GLY A 42 -5.04 9.76 -17.77
CA GLY A 42 -4.87 8.71 -18.79
C GLY A 42 -5.38 9.05 -20.17
N VAL A 43 -5.67 10.33 -20.41
CA VAL A 43 -6.20 10.83 -21.68
C VAL A 43 -5.32 11.94 -22.21
N ALA A 44 -4.90 11.79 -23.46
CA ALA A 44 -4.25 12.88 -24.19
C ALA A 44 -5.31 13.79 -24.81
N THR A 45 -5.18 15.10 -24.63
CA THR A 45 -6.07 16.12 -25.17
C THR A 45 -5.35 16.96 -26.22
N ILE A 46 -5.96 17.05 -27.40
CA ILE A 46 -5.51 17.86 -28.52
C ILE A 46 -6.52 19.00 -28.70
N GLU A 47 -6.03 20.24 -28.79
CA GLU A 47 -6.86 21.44 -28.93
C GLU A 47 -6.47 22.24 -30.20
N ILE A 48 -7.46 22.88 -30.83
CA ILE A 48 -7.26 23.80 -31.95
C ILE A 48 -7.59 25.25 -31.60
N SER A 49 -6.91 26.16 -32.29
CA SER A 49 -7.22 27.58 -32.35
C SER A 49 -7.67 27.95 -33.77
N VAL A 50 -8.68 28.82 -33.86
CA VAL A 50 -9.20 29.34 -35.12
C VAL A 50 -9.30 30.85 -35.06
N SER A 51 -8.81 31.54 -36.08
CA SER A 51 -8.89 32.99 -36.21
C SER A 51 -9.56 33.38 -37.54
N GLY A 52 -10.35 34.46 -37.52
CA GLY A 52 -10.98 35.00 -38.73
C GLY A 52 -12.20 34.22 -39.22
N TYR A 53 -12.79 33.34 -38.39
CA TYR A 53 -14.01 32.60 -38.72
C TYR A 53 -15.10 32.81 -37.66
N SER A 54 -16.32 33.16 -38.10
CA SER A 54 -17.51 33.30 -37.23
C SER A 54 -18.81 32.92 -37.93
N GLY A 55 -18.75 31.85 -38.74
CA GLY A 55 -19.87 31.37 -39.54
C GLY A 55 -20.57 30.12 -39.00
N ASP A 56 -21.31 29.47 -39.89
CA ASP A 56 -21.97 28.17 -39.65
C ASP A 56 -20.96 27.08 -39.28
N ALA A 57 -21.45 25.95 -38.76
CA ALA A 57 -20.60 24.82 -38.38
C ALA A 57 -19.82 24.27 -39.58
N VAL A 58 -18.49 24.25 -39.47
CA VAL A 58 -17.58 23.66 -40.46
C VAL A 58 -16.73 22.60 -39.79
N SER A 59 -16.61 21.44 -40.45
CA SER A 59 -15.71 20.36 -40.02
C SER A 59 -14.29 20.65 -40.49
N ILE A 60 -13.33 20.62 -39.57
CA ILE A 60 -11.90 20.68 -39.85
C ILE A 60 -11.35 19.25 -39.78
N PRO A 61 -11.04 18.61 -40.92
CA PRO A 61 -10.59 17.22 -40.93
C PRO A 61 -9.22 17.06 -40.26
N VAL A 62 -9.07 15.96 -39.53
CA VAL A 62 -7.80 15.53 -38.94
C VAL A 62 -7.43 14.16 -39.47
N VAL A 63 -6.20 14.02 -39.94
CA VAL A 63 -5.63 12.72 -40.30
C VAL A 63 -4.82 12.22 -39.12
N PHE A 64 -5.23 11.09 -38.55
CA PHE A 64 -4.50 10.40 -37.49
C PHE A 64 -3.62 9.31 -38.10
N GLY A 65 -2.31 9.42 -37.88
CA GLY A 65 -1.30 8.44 -38.27
C GLY A 65 -0.35 8.13 -37.10
N GLY A 66 0.85 7.64 -37.42
CA GLY A 66 1.82 7.14 -36.44
C GLY A 66 1.98 5.62 -36.55
N ASP A 67 2.67 5.03 -35.58
CA ASP A 67 2.83 3.58 -35.43
C ASP A 67 1.72 2.95 -34.56
N ALA A 68 0.93 3.77 -33.86
CA ALA A 68 -0.29 3.36 -33.18
C ALA A 68 -1.47 3.13 -34.14
N VAL A 69 -2.20 2.03 -33.94
CA VAL A 69 -3.36 1.61 -34.73
C VAL A 69 -4.65 1.96 -34.01
N LYS A 70 -5.47 2.84 -34.59
CA LYS A 70 -6.79 3.21 -34.05
C LYS A 70 -7.71 1.99 -33.92
N GLY A 71 -8.35 1.84 -32.76
CA GLY A 71 -9.22 0.71 -32.42
C GLY A 71 -8.48 -0.51 -31.88
N THR A 72 -7.14 -0.52 -31.90
CA THR A 72 -6.30 -1.55 -31.29
C THR A 72 -5.41 -0.99 -30.19
N ASP A 73 -4.77 0.14 -30.44
CA ASP A 73 -3.85 0.81 -29.51
C ASP A 73 -4.47 2.05 -28.82
N TYR A 74 -5.49 2.67 -29.43
CA TYR A 74 -6.21 3.82 -28.88
C TYR A 74 -7.61 4.01 -29.46
N THR A 75 -8.43 4.81 -28.79
CA THR A 75 -9.72 5.35 -29.26
C THR A 75 -9.70 6.88 -29.29
N LEU A 76 -10.63 7.47 -30.06
CA LEU A 76 -10.79 8.92 -30.21
C LEU A 76 -12.20 9.35 -29.80
N SER A 77 -12.35 10.51 -29.16
CA SER A 77 -13.68 11.09 -28.91
C SER A 77 -14.34 11.69 -30.16
N ALA A 78 -13.54 12.11 -31.15
CA ALA A 78 -14.00 12.57 -32.46
C ALA A 78 -12.88 12.43 -33.51
N GLU A 79 -13.25 12.39 -34.79
CA GLU A 79 -12.30 12.25 -35.92
C GLU A 79 -12.01 13.58 -36.63
N ALA A 80 -12.73 14.65 -36.28
CA ALA A 80 -12.58 15.98 -36.83
C ALA A 80 -13.00 17.02 -35.79
N PHE A 81 -12.43 18.22 -35.89
CA PHE A 81 -12.92 19.36 -35.12
C PHE A 81 -14.13 19.99 -35.81
N VAL A 82 -14.96 20.70 -35.05
CA VAL A 82 -16.09 21.46 -35.58
C VAL A 82 -15.97 22.89 -35.08
N VAL A 83 -15.97 23.85 -36.00
CA VAL A 83 -15.77 25.27 -35.70
C VAL A 83 -17.00 26.06 -36.16
N GLY A 84 -17.37 27.10 -35.41
CA GLY A 84 -18.63 27.82 -35.63
C GLY A 84 -19.88 27.04 -35.22
N GLY A 85 -21.05 27.55 -35.57
CA GLY A 85 -22.34 26.96 -35.16
C GLY A 85 -22.61 26.99 -33.65
N THR A 86 -23.62 26.25 -33.20
CA THR A 86 -24.09 26.24 -31.80
C THR A 86 -23.39 25.22 -30.90
N SER A 87 -22.56 24.34 -31.47
CA SER A 87 -21.92 23.23 -30.74
C SER A 87 -20.56 22.88 -31.36
N PRO A 88 -19.56 23.78 -31.20
CA PRO A 88 -18.22 23.53 -31.69
C PRO A 88 -17.55 22.37 -30.93
N VAL A 89 -16.67 21.65 -31.61
CA VAL A 89 -15.77 20.64 -31.05
C VAL A 89 -14.36 21.16 -31.27
N THR A 90 -13.77 21.79 -30.26
CA THR A 90 -12.42 22.37 -30.33
C THR A 90 -11.35 21.51 -29.67
N THR A 91 -11.77 20.38 -29.07
CA THR A 91 -10.91 19.42 -28.39
C THR A 91 -11.20 18.00 -28.90
N ILE A 92 -10.15 17.21 -29.12
CA ILE A 92 -10.23 15.77 -29.36
C ILE A 92 -9.38 15.07 -28.31
N THR A 93 -9.91 13.99 -27.74
CA THR A 93 -9.19 13.16 -26.78
C THR A 93 -8.74 11.86 -27.41
N VAL A 94 -7.53 11.42 -27.05
CA VAL A 94 -6.92 10.16 -27.43
C VAL A 94 -6.76 9.31 -26.17
N THR A 95 -7.42 8.16 -26.16
CA THR A 95 -7.43 7.25 -25.00
C THR A 95 -6.78 5.93 -25.39
N PRO A 96 -5.60 5.57 -24.84
CA PRO A 96 -4.97 4.28 -25.09
C PRO A 96 -5.89 3.11 -24.71
N THR A 97 -5.88 2.04 -25.50
CA THR A 97 -6.67 0.82 -25.23
C THR A 97 -5.89 -0.25 -24.47
N GLU A 98 -4.56 -0.18 -24.48
CA GLU A 98 -3.67 -1.05 -23.71
C GLU A 98 -2.59 -0.22 -23.01
N SER A 99 -2.12 -0.70 -21.86
CA SER A 99 -0.99 -0.11 -21.13
C SER A 99 0.34 -0.42 -21.82
N GLY A 100 1.23 0.56 -21.93
CA GLY A 100 2.65 0.35 -22.27
C GLY A 100 2.97 0.36 -23.76
N ALA A 101 2.07 0.86 -24.60
CA ALA A 101 2.36 1.02 -26.03
C ALA A 101 3.49 2.05 -26.23
N GLU A 102 4.69 1.60 -26.60
CA GLU A 102 5.76 2.45 -27.15
C GLU A 102 5.41 2.90 -28.57
N LYS A 103 4.23 3.52 -28.70
CA LYS A 103 3.65 3.97 -29.95
C LYS A 103 3.18 5.41 -29.80
N SER A 104 3.05 6.05 -30.93
CA SER A 104 2.74 7.46 -31.09
C SER A 104 1.55 7.61 -32.03
N VAL A 105 0.73 8.62 -31.74
CA VAL A 105 -0.30 9.10 -32.65
C VAL A 105 0.13 10.47 -33.16
N THR A 106 0.17 10.64 -34.47
CA THR A 106 0.37 11.94 -35.12
C THR A 106 -0.96 12.44 -35.66
N ALA A 107 -1.47 13.56 -35.14
CA ALA A 107 -2.64 14.25 -35.65
C ALA A 107 -2.21 15.36 -36.62
N THR A 108 -2.74 15.35 -37.85
CA THR A 108 -2.42 16.35 -38.89
C THR A 108 -3.69 17.04 -39.38
N LEU A 109 -3.72 18.37 -39.33
CA LEU A 109 -4.82 19.17 -39.85
C LEU A 109 -4.85 19.17 -41.37
N SER A 110 -6.04 19.09 -41.95
CA SER A 110 -6.29 19.41 -43.35
C SER A 110 -7.17 20.64 -43.44
N ALA A 111 -6.77 21.64 -44.24
CA ALA A 111 -7.57 22.85 -44.42
C ALA A 111 -8.75 22.59 -45.37
N PRO A 112 -10.02 22.75 -44.91
CA PRO A 112 -11.17 22.74 -45.80
C PRO A 112 -11.25 24.06 -46.61
N SER A 113 -12.17 24.10 -47.59
CA SER A 113 -12.38 25.31 -48.40
C SER A 113 -12.67 26.54 -47.52
N GLY A 114 -12.00 27.66 -47.80
CA GLY A 114 -12.13 28.91 -47.03
C GLY A 114 -11.23 28.99 -45.79
N PHE A 115 -10.44 27.95 -45.51
CA PHE A 115 -9.47 27.92 -44.43
C PHE A 115 -8.04 27.77 -44.95
N VAL A 116 -7.08 28.25 -44.18
CA VAL A 116 -5.65 27.99 -44.35
C VAL A 116 -5.05 27.42 -43.06
N LEU A 117 -4.02 26.59 -43.19
CA LEU A 117 -3.28 26.07 -42.04
C LEU A 117 -2.43 27.18 -41.41
N GLY A 118 -2.45 27.24 -40.09
CA GLY A 118 -1.58 28.09 -39.29
C GLY A 118 -0.20 27.46 -39.06
N GLN A 119 0.50 27.97 -38.04
CA GLN A 119 1.91 27.61 -37.79
C GLN A 119 2.11 26.20 -37.23
N ILE A 120 1.09 25.61 -36.59
CA ILE A 120 1.16 24.29 -35.97
C ILE A 120 0.13 23.36 -36.64
N PRO A 121 0.43 22.81 -37.83
CA PRO A 121 -0.48 21.94 -38.56
C PRO A 121 -0.47 20.48 -38.07
N MET A 122 0.44 20.13 -37.16
CA MET A 122 0.63 18.78 -36.63
C MET A 122 0.77 18.80 -35.11
N CYS A 123 0.20 17.79 -34.45
CA CYS A 123 0.32 17.55 -33.00
C CYS A 123 0.72 16.08 -32.76
N GLN A 124 1.69 15.86 -31.88
CA GLN A 124 2.12 14.52 -31.45
C GLN A 124 1.43 14.12 -30.15
N VAL A 125 1.06 12.84 -30.06
CA VAL A 125 0.63 12.16 -28.84
C VAL A 125 1.59 11.00 -28.64
N GLU A 126 2.51 11.14 -27.70
CA GLU A 126 3.37 10.04 -27.28
C GLU A 126 2.63 9.24 -26.21
N MET A 127 2.31 7.97 -26.48
CA MET A 127 1.69 7.06 -25.50
C MET A 127 2.74 6.31 -24.67
N GLU A 128 4.01 6.74 -24.77
CA GLU A 128 5.14 6.14 -24.08
C GLU A 128 5.00 6.30 -22.56
N GLY A 129 5.10 5.18 -21.85
CA GLY A 129 5.32 5.17 -20.41
C GLY A 129 4.12 4.81 -19.55
N PHE A 130 2.87 4.88 -20.04
CA PHE A 130 1.70 4.47 -19.24
C PHE A 130 1.73 2.97 -18.94
N VAL A 131 1.65 2.58 -17.68
CA VAL A 131 1.71 1.18 -17.23
C VAL A 131 0.39 0.72 -16.63
N GLY A 132 -0.34 1.56 -15.89
CA GLY A 132 -1.62 1.17 -15.29
C GLY A 132 -2.03 2.07 -14.14
N TRP A 133 -2.88 1.55 -13.26
CA TRP A 133 -3.36 2.25 -12.06
C TRP A 133 -2.65 1.71 -10.84
N ALA A 134 -2.15 2.61 -10.00
CA ALA A 134 -1.64 2.25 -8.68
C ALA A 134 -2.71 2.53 -7.63
N SER A 135 -2.84 1.68 -6.62
CA SER A 135 -3.76 1.91 -5.49
C SER A 135 -3.19 1.35 -4.20
N PHE A 136 -3.42 2.07 -3.10
CA PHE A 136 -3.27 1.48 -1.78
C PHE A 136 -4.27 0.33 -1.61
N VAL A 137 -3.83 -0.79 -1.06
CA VAL A 137 -4.72 -1.93 -0.82
C VAL A 137 -5.74 -1.64 0.29
N SER A 138 -5.40 -0.72 1.20
CA SER A 138 -6.30 -0.21 2.24
C SER A 138 -6.40 1.31 2.18
N ALA A 139 -7.59 1.86 2.48
CA ALA A 139 -7.80 3.30 2.59
C ALA A 139 -7.39 3.86 3.96
N THR A 140 -7.28 3.00 4.98
CA THR A 140 -6.94 3.42 6.35
C THR A 140 -6.00 2.43 7.02
N ASP A 141 -5.15 2.92 7.91
CA ASP A 141 -4.31 2.06 8.75
C ASP A 141 -3.91 2.74 10.07
N VAL A 142 -3.20 2.02 10.92
CA VAL A 142 -2.69 2.50 12.20
C VAL A 142 -1.18 2.30 12.27
N LEU A 143 -0.43 3.40 12.43
CA LEU A 143 1.01 3.36 12.66
C LEU A 143 1.29 3.11 14.14
N LYS A 144 1.79 1.91 14.46
CA LYS A 144 2.34 1.58 15.77
C LYS A 144 3.81 2.00 15.86
N ALA A 145 4.75 1.06 15.99
CA ALA A 145 6.18 1.33 15.86
C ALA A 145 6.59 1.47 14.39
N SER A 146 6.11 0.54 13.56
CA SER A 146 6.31 0.53 12.12
C SER A 146 5.04 0.05 11.42
N LEU A 147 4.88 0.40 10.15
CA LEU A 147 3.76 0.00 9.32
C LEU A 147 4.23 -0.29 7.89
N ASP A 148 3.90 -1.49 7.42
CA ASP A 148 4.08 -1.92 6.03
C ASP A 148 2.81 -1.67 5.22
N ILE A 149 2.90 -0.75 4.27
CA ILE A 149 1.80 -0.32 3.41
C ILE A 149 1.94 -1.02 2.06
N THR A 150 0.90 -1.73 1.65
CA THR A 150 0.88 -2.40 0.33
C THR A 150 0.27 -1.50 -0.74
N VAL A 151 1.00 -1.31 -1.84
CA VAL A 151 0.49 -0.67 -3.07
C VAL A 151 0.40 -1.71 -4.17
N GLY A 152 -0.79 -1.83 -4.78
CA GLY A 152 -1.08 -2.74 -5.88
C GLY A 152 -1.15 -2.03 -7.23
N LEU A 153 -0.90 -2.78 -8.30
CA LEU A 153 -1.07 -2.35 -9.69
C LEU A 153 -2.28 -3.02 -10.33
N TYR A 154 -3.01 -2.25 -11.12
CA TYR A 154 -4.23 -2.66 -11.78
C TYR A 154 -4.26 -2.21 -13.25
N ASP A 155 -5.01 -2.94 -14.08
CA ASP A 155 -5.28 -2.58 -15.48
C ASP A 155 -6.59 -1.78 -15.63
N ASN A 156 -6.98 -1.47 -16.87
CA ASN A 156 -8.16 -0.66 -17.19
C ASN A 156 -9.47 -1.29 -16.70
N GLU A 157 -9.50 -2.60 -16.48
CA GLU A 157 -10.67 -3.35 -16.01
C GLU A 157 -10.68 -3.48 -14.47
N GLY A 158 -9.67 -2.94 -13.79
CA GLY A 158 -9.47 -3.09 -12.35
C GLY A 158 -8.91 -4.46 -11.95
N SER A 159 -8.42 -5.26 -12.91
CA SER A 159 -7.79 -6.55 -12.63
C SER A 159 -6.32 -6.36 -12.23
N SER A 160 -5.77 -7.30 -11.46
CA SER A 160 -4.37 -7.22 -11.01
C SER A 160 -3.39 -7.25 -12.19
N LEU A 161 -2.59 -6.20 -12.30
CA LEU A 161 -1.56 -6.06 -13.32
C LEU A 161 -0.21 -6.65 -12.84
N ARG A 162 0.50 -7.32 -13.74
CA ARG A 162 1.86 -7.85 -13.50
C ARG A 162 2.81 -7.35 -14.59
N PRO A 163 3.48 -6.20 -14.41
CA PRO A 163 4.36 -5.65 -15.42
C PRO A 163 5.56 -6.58 -15.71
N GLU A 164 5.99 -6.64 -16.96
CA GLU A 164 7.15 -7.45 -17.38
C GLU A 164 8.49 -6.91 -16.90
N THR A 165 8.53 -5.63 -16.54
CA THR A 165 9.72 -4.95 -16.00
C THR A 165 9.41 -4.39 -14.62
N ALA A 166 10.44 -4.21 -13.79
CA ALA A 166 10.27 -3.61 -12.47
C ALA A 166 9.76 -2.17 -12.58
N GLN A 167 8.90 -1.78 -11.65
CA GLN A 167 8.26 -0.46 -11.61
C GLN A 167 8.54 0.24 -10.29
N THR A 168 8.36 1.56 -10.29
CA THR A 168 8.39 2.38 -9.08
C THR A 168 7.17 3.29 -9.10
N VAL A 169 6.40 3.25 -8.01
CA VAL A 169 5.27 4.16 -7.77
C VAL A 169 5.71 5.15 -6.70
N GLU A 170 5.80 6.44 -7.03
CA GLU A 170 6.15 7.47 -6.06
C GLU A 170 4.97 7.76 -5.13
N ILE A 171 5.26 8.01 -3.86
CA ILE A 171 4.29 8.33 -2.82
C ILE A 171 4.63 9.69 -2.24
N GLU A 172 3.61 10.51 -1.98
CA GLU A 172 3.77 11.81 -1.35
C GLU A 172 2.91 11.94 -0.09
N VAL A 173 3.36 12.79 0.82
CA VAL A 173 2.61 13.17 2.03
C VAL A 173 1.73 14.38 1.66
N ASP A 174 0.43 14.25 1.83
CA ASP A 174 -0.49 15.39 1.74
C ASP A 174 -0.36 16.24 3.00
N THR A 175 0.54 17.22 2.95
CA THR A 175 0.81 18.12 4.07
C THR A 175 -0.36 19.03 4.45
N GLU A 176 -1.34 19.23 3.56
CA GLU A 176 -2.52 20.06 3.86
C GLU A 176 -3.55 19.29 4.69
N ASN A 177 -3.65 17.97 4.48
CA ASN A 177 -4.61 17.10 5.17
C ASN A 177 -3.99 16.26 6.29
N SER A 178 -2.67 16.21 6.39
CA SER A 178 -1.94 15.59 7.50
C SER A 178 -1.80 16.55 8.66
N THR A 179 -1.90 16.04 9.89
CA THR A 179 -1.50 16.79 11.10
C THR A 179 -0.12 16.38 11.58
N ALA A 180 0.29 15.13 11.30
CA ALA A 180 1.63 14.65 11.57
C ALA A 180 2.65 15.21 10.56
N VAL A 181 3.84 15.57 11.06
CA VAL A 181 4.95 16.12 10.26
C VAL A 181 6.02 15.05 10.03
N GLU A 182 6.38 14.81 8.77
CA GLU A 182 7.46 13.89 8.39
C GLU A 182 8.83 14.36 8.94
N GLY A 183 9.62 13.44 9.46
CA GLY A 183 10.90 13.70 10.13
C GLY A 183 10.77 14.16 11.58
N GLU A 184 9.54 14.40 12.05
CA GLU A 184 9.26 14.76 13.44
C GLU A 184 8.35 13.73 14.13
N HIS A 185 7.28 13.30 13.47
CA HIS A 185 6.28 12.37 14.02
C HIS A 185 6.41 10.97 13.40
N PHE A 186 6.78 10.91 12.12
CA PHE A 186 7.02 9.67 11.39
C PHE A 186 8.12 9.87 10.35
N GLU A 187 8.69 8.78 9.86
CA GLU A 187 9.64 8.78 8.74
C GLU A 187 9.38 7.59 7.80
N PHE A 188 9.78 7.74 6.55
CA PHE A 188 9.86 6.62 5.62
C PHE A 188 11.11 5.80 5.92
N ALA A 189 10.99 4.47 5.95
CA ALA A 189 12.14 3.59 6.11
C ALA A 189 13.17 3.88 5.01
N ASP A 190 14.44 4.01 5.41
CA ASP A 190 15.57 4.36 4.54
C ASP A 190 15.39 5.68 3.73
N GLY A 191 14.43 6.53 4.11
CA GLY A 191 14.10 7.76 3.39
C GLY A 191 13.45 7.53 2.01
N VAL A 192 12.97 6.31 1.73
CA VAL A 192 12.42 5.94 0.42
C VAL A 192 10.93 6.27 0.34
N LYS A 193 10.58 7.22 -0.55
CA LYS A 193 9.20 7.66 -0.81
C LYS A 193 8.59 7.06 -2.06
N GLY A 194 8.85 5.78 -2.29
CA GLY A 194 8.36 5.08 -3.46
C GLY A 194 8.27 3.59 -3.22
N VAL A 195 7.28 2.97 -3.86
CA VAL A 195 7.06 1.53 -3.80
C VAL A 195 7.76 0.89 -4.98
N PHE A 196 8.74 0.03 -4.70
CA PHE A 196 9.39 -0.77 -5.73
C PHE A 196 8.63 -2.07 -5.96
N ILE A 197 8.30 -2.35 -7.22
CA ILE A 197 7.52 -3.52 -7.63
C ILE A 197 8.34 -4.31 -8.65
N ASP A 198 8.83 -5.47 -8.25
CA ASP A 198 9.62 -6.35 -9.12
C ASP A 198 8.84 -6.81 -10.36
N ALA A 199 9.57 -7.12 -11.43
CA ALA A 199 9.00 -7.72 -12.64
C ALA A 199 8.16 -8.98 -12.31
N GLY A 200 6.96 -9.06 -12.88
CA GLY A 200 6.00 -10.16 -12.68
C GLY A 200 5.28 -10.15 -11.32
N LYS A 201 5.60 -9.22 -10.42
CA LYS A 201 4.82 -8.96 -9.19
C LYS A 201 3.69 -7.99 -9.48
N ARG A 202 2.68 -7.97 -8.60
CA ARG A 202 1.49 -7.12 -8.72
C ARG A 202 1.42 -6.01 -7.67
N ASN A 203 2.32 -6.04 -6.70
CA ASN A 203 2.34 -5.14 -5.56
C ASN A 203 3.76 -5.01 -5.01
N GLY A 204 3.95 -3.96 -4.22
CA GLY A 204 5.15 -3.75 -3.41
C GLY A 204 4.77 -3.15 -2.06
N ILE A 205 5.77 -2.99 -1.21
CA ILE A 205 5.61 -2.54 0.18
C ILE A 205 6.37 -1.23 0.36
N LEU A 206 5.72 -0.29 1.06
CA LEU A 206 6.30 0.93 1.59
C LEU A 206 6.27 0.85 3.11
N THR A 207 7.41 1.01 3.76
CA THR A 207 7.48 0.97 5.22
C THR A 207 7.62 2.38 5.78
N ILE A 208 6.84 2.70 6.81
CA ILE A 208 6.97 3.93 7.60
C ILE A 208 7.15 3.61 9.08
N ASN A 209 7.92 4.43 9.80
CA ASN A 209 8.21 4.27 11.21
C ASN A 209 7.67 5.45 12.02
N CYS A 210 7.23 5.18 13.25
CA CYS A 210 6.84 6.20 14.21
C CYS A 210 8.07 6.77 14.91
N ILE A 211 8.16 8.09 14.99
CA ILE A 211 9.20 8.80 15.75
C ILE A 211 8.66 9.16 17.14
N LYS A 212 7.46 9.73 17.20
CA LYS A 212 6.79 10.09 18.46
C LYS A 212 5.27 10.17 18.29
N VAL A 213 4.58 10.04 19.41
CA VAL A 213 3.15 10.35 19.53
C VAL A 213 3.01 11.73 20.16
N GLU A 214 2.29 12.63 19.51
CA GLU A 214 2.03 13.98 20.00
C GLU A 214 0.56 14.35 19.79
N ASP A 215 -0.05 14.96 20.80
CA ASP A 215 -1.46 15.35 20.76
C ASP A 215 -1.71 16.34 19.60
N GLY A 216 -2.76 16.06 18.84
CA GLY A 216 -3.10 16.82 17.62
C GLY A 216 -2.21 16.57 16.40
N HIS A 217 -1.19 15.71 16.48
CA HIS A 217 -0.27 15.38 15.37
C HIS A 217 -0.28 13.87 15.06
N ASP A 218 -1.47 13.29 15.03
CA ASP A 218 -1.70 11.85 14.95
C ASP A 218 -2.18 11.37 13.57
N LYS A 219 -2.36 12.26 12.59
CA LYS A 219 -2.92 11.90 11.27
C LYS A 219 -1.89 12.10 10.16
N ILE A 220 -1.62 11.03 9.41
CA ILE A 220 -0.84 11.06 8.17
C ILE A 220 -1.79 10.79 7.00
N VAL A 221 -1.72 11.58 5.94
CA VAL A 221 -2.41 11.33 4.69
C VAL A 221 -1.37 11.13 3.59
N LEU A 222 -1.37 9.95 2.99
CA LEU A 222 -0.48 9.61 1.87
C LEU A 222 -1.26 9.57 0.57
N LYS A 223 -0.62 10.01 -0.51
CA LYS A 223 -1.16 9.98 -1.87
C LYS A 223 -0.20 9.28 -2.82
N ILE A 224 -0.77 8.62 -3.81
CA ILE A 224 -0.02 8.15 -4.97
C ILE A 224 0.31 9.38 -5.80
N LYS A 225 1.60 9.65 -5.99
CA LYS A 225 2.01 10.81 -6.77
C LYS A 225 1.70 10.56 -8.24
N GLU A 226 0.98 11.49 -8.86
CA GLU A 226 0.66 11.42 -10.28
C GLU A 226 1.93 11.33 -11.14
N SER A 227 1.88 10.47 -12.14
CA SER A 227 2.93 10.35 -13.15
C SER A 227 2.32 9.98 -14.50
N SER A 228 3.08 10.17 -15.58
CA SER A 228 2.68 9.65 -16.89
C SER A 228 2.66 8.11 -16.95
N ARG A 229 3.25 7.43 -15.95
CA ARG A 229 3.33 5.97 -15.89
C ARG A 229 2.18 5.33 -15.11
N PHE A 230 1.79 5.94 -14.00
CA PHE A 230 0.75 5.43 -13.13
C PHE A 230 -0.23 6.55 -12.77
N TYR A 231 -1.51 6.27 -12.98
CA TYR A 231 -2.59 7.10 -12.45
C TYR A 231 -3.12 6.52 -11.14
N GLU A 232 -3.80 7.36 -10.37
CA GLU A 232 -4.52 6.92 -9.17
C GLU A 232 -5.64 5.96 -9.56
N GLY A 233 -5.63 4.76 -9.00
CA GLY A 233 -6.76 3.83 -9.07
C GLY A 233 -7.80 4.13 -8.00
N GLN A 234 -8.59 3.11 -7.63
CA GLN A 234 -9.74 3.28 -6.74
C GLN A 234 -9.36 3.90 -5.37
N THR A 235 -8.18 3.56 -4.85
CA THR A 235 -7.68 4.06 -3.56
C THR A 235 -6.37 4.82 -3.80
N GLY A 236 -6.46 6.03 -4.37
CA GLY A 236 -5.32 6.92 -4.61
C GLY A 236 -4.78 7.61 -3.35
N THR A 237 -5.57 7.66 -2.27
CA THR A 237 -5.22 8.28 -0.98
C THR A 237 -5.47 7.30 0.16
N MET A 238 -4.63 7.32 1.20
CA MET A 238 -4.87 6.61 2.45
C MET A 238 -4.67 7.52 3.67
N THR A 239 -5.40 7.23 4.76
CA THR A 239 -5.26 7.92 6.06
C THR A 239 -4.71 6.98 7.11
N ILE A 240 -3.64 7.38 7.79
CA ILE A 240 -2.99 6.59 8.84
C ILE A 240 -3.09 7.35 10.16
N THR A 241 -3.50 6.65 11.22
CA THR A 241 -3.52 7.19 12.58
C THR A 241 -2.28 6.74 13.35
N ILE A 242 -1.53 7.65 13.96
CA ILE A 242 -0.34 7.35 14.75
C ILE A 242 -0.79 6.94 16.16
N ALA A 243 -0.67 5.65 16.46
CA ALA A 243 -0.91 5.09 17.78
C ALA A 243 0.38 4.94 18.61
N GLY A 244 1.53 4.87 17.94
CA GLY A 244 2.83 4.61 18.55
C GLY A 244 3.03 3.14 18.97
N PRO A 245 4.25 2.77 19.40
CA PRO A 245 4.55 1.42 19.86
C PRO A 245 3.67 0.98 21.03
N ASP A 246 3.23 -0.28 21.03
CA ASP A 246 2.46 -0.84 22.15
C ASP A 246 3.24 -0.78 23.47
N TRP A 247 4.59 -0.82 23.41
CA TRP A 247 5.48 -0.63 24.56
C TRP A 247 5.13 0.59 25.42
N ASN A 248 4.67 1.68 24.80
CA ASN A 248 4.33 2.91 25.51
C ASN A 248 3.00 2.83 26.28
N LYS A 249 2.19 1.78 26.06
CA LYS A 249 0.83 1.62 26.59
C LYS A 249 0.66 0.43 27.54
N ILE A 250 1.61 -0.51 27.53
CA ILE A 250 1.51 -1.77 28.28
C ILE A 250 1.80 -1.63 29.78
N SER A 251 2.42 -0.53 30.23
CA SER A 251 2.67 -0.30 31.65
C SER A 251 1.37 -0.26 32.46
N GLY A 252 1.40 -0.87 33.64
CA GLY A 252 0.28 -0.97 34.56
C GLY A 252 -0.04 -2.41 34.98
N LYS A 253 -1.08 -2.54 35.80
CA LYS A 253 -1.62 -3.84 36.23
C LYS A 253 -2.76 -4.26 35.31
N TRP A 254 -2.72 -5.52 34.90
CA TRP A 254 -3.67 -6.15 33.99
C TRP A 254 -4.19 -7.45 34.59
N VAL A 255 -5.50 -7.64 34.59
CA VAL A 255 -6.21 -8.78 35.18
C VAL A 255 -6.79 -9.64 34.06
N MET A 256 -6.67 -10.95 34.20
CA MET A 256 -7.08 -11.94 33.21
C MET A 256 -8.53 -11.71 32.78
N ASN A 257 -8.74 -11.66 31.46
CA ASN A 257 -10.06 -11.50 30.86
C ASN A 257 -10.50 -12.77 30.14
N GLU A 258 -9.63 -13.39 29.35
CA GLU A 258 -9.97 -14.55 28.54
C GLU A 258 -8.72 -15.33 28.11
N ILE A 259 -8.85 -16.66 27.96
CA ILE A 259 -7.89 -17.48 27.20
C ILE A 259 -8.46 -17.65 25.79
N VAL A 260 -7.85 -17.01 24.80
CA VAL A 260 -8.33 -16.99 23.42
C VAL A 260 -8.04 -18.31 22.70
N THR A 261 -6.89 -18.93 23.01
CA THR A 261 -6.51 -20.26 22.49
C THR A 261 -6.68 -21.30 23.60
N ASP A 262 -7.92 -21.60 23.96
CA ASP A 262 -8.23 -22.63 24.95
C ASP A 262 -8.14 -24.05 24.36
N VAL A 263 -8.51 -25.07 25.14
CA VAL A 263 -8.50 -26.46 24.66
C VAL A 263 -9.42 -26.66 23.45
N ALA A 264 -10.56 -25.98 23.38
CA ALA A 264 -11.49 -26.12 22.27
C ALA A 264 -10.88 -25.57 20.97
N TYR A 265 -10.20 -24.42 21.04
CA TYR A 265 -9.41 -23.88 19.93
C TYR A 265 -8.39 -24.89 19.41
N PHE A 266 -7.59 -25.49 20.29
CA PHE A 266 -6.57 -26.44 19.85
C PHE A 266 -7.15 -27.74 19.30
N GLN A 267 -8.31 -28.20 19.78
CA GLN A 267 -9.00 -29.35 19.20
C GLN A 267 -9.52 -29.08 17.78
N GLU A 268 -9.87 -27.84 17.47
CA GLU A 268 -10.25 -27.43 16.11
C GLU A 268 -9.02 -27.39 15.19
N VAL A 269 -7.92 -26.78 15.65
CA VAL A 269 -6.68 -26.67 14.87
C VAL A 269 -6.02 -28.04 14.66
N TRP A 270 -5.91 -28.83 15.72
CA TRP A 270 -5.34 -30.18 15.72
C TRP A 270 -6.46 -31.22 15.75
N ASN A 271 -7.23 -31.26 14.67
CA ASN A 271 -8.39 -32.15 14.54
C ASN A 271 -8.04 -33.57 15.05
N PRO A 272 -8.80 -34.10 16.05
CA PRO A 272 -8.51 -35.39 16.67
C PRO A 272 -8.65 -36.59 15.72
N GLU A 273 -9.28 -36.41 14.55
CA GLU A 273 -9.29 -37.43 13.50
C GLU A 273 -7.92 -37.61 12.83
N TRP A 274 -7.04 -36.61 12.90
CA TRP A 274 -5.74 -36.59 12.23
C TRP A 274 -4.56 -36.66 13.22
N PHE A 275 -4.70 -36.06 14.40
CA PHE A 275 -3.67 -36.03 15.44
C PHE A 275 -4.27 -36.23 16.82
N THR A 276 -3.72 -37.16 17.60
CA THR A 276 -4.06 -37.29 19.02
C THR A 276 -3.17 -36.38 19.84
N VAL A 277 -3.77 -35.40 20.52
CA VAL A 277 -3.06 -34.44 21.38
C VAL A 277 -3.62 -34.53 22.79
N THR A 278 -2.73 -34.59 23.80
CA THR A 278 -3.13 -34.67 25.20
C THR A 278 -3.17 -33.28 25.83
N TYR A 279 -4.31 -32.92 26.43
CA TYR A 279 -4.53 -31.61 27.05
C TYR A 279 -4.49 -31.63 28.59
N ASP A 280 -4.15 -32.76 29.20
CA ASP A 280 -3.99 -32.84 30.66
C ASP A 280 -2.91 -31.86 31.13
N GLY A 281 -3.23 -31.00 32.11
CA GLY A 281 -2.33 -29.96 32.59
C GLY A 281 -2.24 -28.72 31.70
N PHE A 282 -3.06 -28.62 30.66
CA PHE A 282 -3.20 -27.41 29.86
C PHE A 282 -3.66 -26.22 30.74
N PRO A 283 -3.21 -24.98 30.46
CA PRO A 283 -3.60 -23.82 31.24
C PRO A 283 -5.09 -23.50 31.25
N GLU A 284 -5.62 -23.30 32.46
CA GLU A 284 -7.04 -22.99 32.70
C GLU A 284 -7.22 -21.52 33.07
N PHE A 285 -8.37 -20.97 32.69
CA PHE A 285 -8.75 -19.60 33.03
C PHE A 285 -8.89 -19.41 34.54
N ASN A 286 -8.36 -18.30 35.06
CA ASN A 286 -8.60 -17.86 36.42
C ASN A 286 -8.74 -16.33 36.44
N GLU A 287 -9.90 -15.84 36.88
CA GLU A 287 -10.23 -14.41 36.92
C GLU A 287 -9.33 -13.57 37.85
N ASN A 288 -8.61 -14.21 38.77
CA ASN A 288 -7.70 -13.53 39.70
C ASN A 288 -6.25 -13.48 39.18
N ASP A 289 -5.97 -14.15 38.07
CA ASP A 289 -4.66 -14.07 37.44
C ASP A 289 -4.40 -12.66 36.94
N SER A 290 -3.19 -12.18 37.14
CA SER A 290 -2.81 -10.83 36.71
C SER A 290 -1.32 -10.72 36.42
N VAL A 291 -0.98 -9.68 35.68
CA VAL A 291 0.40 -9.25 35.43
C VAL A 291 0.52 -7.77 35.75
N THR A 292 1.66 -7.36 36.31
CA THR A 292 2.01 -5.94 36.42
C THR A 292 3.26 -5.69 35.61
N ILE A 293 3.18 -4.75 34.68
CA ILE A 293 4.25 -4.38 33.76
C ILE A 293 4.72 -2.98 34.14
N ASP A 294 6.03 -2.81 34.32
CA ASP A 294 6.66 -1.52 34.58
C ASP A 294 7.80 -1.31 33.59
N THR A 295 7.50 -0.57 32.52
CA THR A 295 8.46 -0.26 31.44
C THR A 295 9.56 0.71 31.86
N GLU A 296 9.42 1.45 32.96
CA GLU A 296 10.46 2.35 33.46
C GLU A 296 11.52 1.58 34.23
N SER A 297 11.10 0.67 35.12
CA SER A 297 12.03 -0.17 35.89
C SER A 297 12.46 -1.44 35.16
N GLY A 298 11.83 -1.74 34.01
CA GLY A 298 12.11 -2.94 33.23
C GLY A 298 11.69 -4.20 33.97
N LYS A 299 10.49 -4.19 34.57
CA LYS A 299 9.98 -5.31 35.40
C LYS A 299 8.66 -5.86 34.89
N PHE A 300 8.59 -7.19 34.89
CA PHE A 300 7.37 -7.96 34.65
C PHE A 300 7.05 -8.79 35.89
N SER A 301 5.92 -8.51 36.53
CA SER A 301 5.51 -9.12 37.80
C SER A 301 4.22 -9.93 37.62
N PRO A 302 4.33 -11.25 37.39
CA PRO A 302 3.18 -12.13 37.25
C PRO A 302 2.59 -12.50 38.62
N SER A 303 1.27 -12.68 38.67
CA SER A 303 0.52 -13.17 39.83
C SER A 303 -0.52 -14.18 39.33
N PHE A 304 -0.06 -15.39 39.03
CA PHE A 304 -0.89 -16.49 38.52
C PHE A 304 -1.20 -17.50 39.63
N SER A 305 -2.47 -17.78 39.83
CA SER A 305 -2.99 -18.89 40.64
C SER A 305 -3.30 -20.12 39.78
N SER A 306 -3.46 -19.94 38.46
CA SER A 306 -3.53 -21.03 37.48
C SER A 306 -2.16 -21.64 37.19
N THR A 307 -2.12 -22.65 36.32
CA THR A 307 -0.89 -23.32 35.89
C THR A 307 0.04 -22.43 35.06
N PHE A 308 -0.36 -21.20 34.68
CA PHE A 308 0.58 -20.21 34.12
C PHE A 308 1.76 -19.90 35.05
N ASN A 309 1.61 -20.13 36.37
CA ASN A 309 2.71 -20.04 37.33
C ASN A 309 3.83 -21.09 37.14
N THR A 310 3.60 -22.13 36.33
CA THR A 310 4.61 -23.12 35.97
C THR A 310 5.49 -22.67 34.82
N TYR A 311 5.06 -21.66 34.06
CA TYR A 311 5.85 -20.95 33.04
C TYR A 311 6.48 -19.69 33.62
N PHE A 312 5.67 -18.84 34.25
CA PHE A 312 6.12 -17.61 34.90
C PHE A 312 6.54 -17.89 36.35
N LEU A 313 7.85 -18.00 36.61
CA LEU A 313 8.38 -18.44 37.91
C LEU A 313 8.37 -17.34 38.99
N GLY A 314 7.99 -16.12 38.65
CA GLY A 314 7.98 -14.95 39.51
C GLY A 314 8.34 -13.69 38.74
N GLU A 315 8.71 -12.62 39.46
CA GLU A 315 9.19 -11.39 38.83
C GLU A 315 10.35 -11.68 37.86
N SER A 316 10.29 -11.10 36.67
CA SER A 316 11.34 -11.11 35.65
C SER A 316 11.84 -9.69 35.40
N ASN A 317 13.13 -9.54 35.10
CA ASN A 317 13.56 -8.38 34.35
C ASN A 317 13.02 -8.51 32.93
N MET A 318 12.71 -7.37 32.31
CA MET A 318 12.17 -7.34 30.97
C MET A 318 12.91 -6.37 30.06
N THR A 319 12.97 -6.72 28.77
CA THR A 319 13.55 -5.92 27.70
C THR A 319 12.55 -5.67 26.59
N ASN A 320 12.69 -4.55 25.88
CA ASN A 320 12.00 -4.31 24.62
C ASN A 320 12.84 -4.94 23.50
N ASP A 321 12.36 -6.05 22.96
CA ASP A 321 13.08 -6.85 21.95
C ASP A 321 12.58 -6.55 20.52
N GLY A 322 11.92 -5.41 20.33
CA GLY A 322 11.40 -4.96 19.04
C GLY A 322 10.06 -5.59 18.67
N ASP A 323 9.73 -5.56 17.38
CA ASP A 323 8.46 -6.08 16.87
C ASP A 323 8.64 -7.40 16.12
N PHE A 324 7.58 -8.21 16.11
CA PHE A 324 7.55 -9.50 15.44
C PHE A 324 6.19 -9.73 14.79
N TYR A 325 6.20 -10.03 13.49
CA TYR A 325 5.00 -10.46 12.77
C TYR A 325 4.79 -11.96 13.00
N MET A 326 3.71 -12.32 13.69
CA MET A 326 3.33 -13.71 13.91
C MET A 326 2.17 -14.10 13.01
N ARG A 327 2.28 -15.26 12.33
CA ARG A 327 1.22 -15.78 11.48
C ARG A 327 0.15 -16.52 12.31
N THR A 328 -1.11 -16.13 12.19
CA THR A 328 -2.24 -16.68 12.98
C THR A 328 -3.18 -17.58 12.16
N GLY A 329 -2.77 -17.97 10.95
CA GLY A 329 -3.53 -18.84 10.07
C GLY A 329 -3.10 -18.73 8.62
N MET A 330 -3.88 -19.29 7.70
CA MET A 330 -3.52 -19.26 6.27
C MET A 330 -3.54 -17.85 5.67
N GLU A 331 -4.47 -16.98 6.13
CA GLU A 331 -4.78 -15.69 5.49
C GLU A 331 -4.40 -14.46 6.31
N GLY A 332 -3.74 -14.61 7.47
CA GLY A 332 -3.46 -13.47 8.34
C GLY A 332 -2.34 -13.67 9.35
N GLY A 333 -2.12 -12.61 10.12
CA GLY A 333 -1.15 -12.55 11.20
C GLY A 333 -1.36 -11.31 12.05
N VAL A 334 -0.52 -11.17 13.06
CA VAL A 334 -0.57 -10.12 14.06
C VAL A 334 0.83 -9.53 14.23
N GLN A 335 0.91 -8.20 14.32
CA GLN A 335 2.15 -7.50 14.68
C GLN A 335 2.21 -7.37 16.21
N LEU A 336 3.24 -7.95 16.82
CA LEU A 336 3.43 -7.99 18.26
C LEU A 336 4.64 -7.17 18.68
N GLN A 337 4.51 -6.41 19.76
CA GLN A 337 5.64 -5.92 20.53
C GLN A 337 6.21 -7.08 21.34
N ILE A 338 7.49 -7.40 21.16
CA ILE A 338 8.16 -8.48 21.88
C ILE A 338 8.78 -7.97 23.17
N ILE A 339 8.52 -8.71 24.24
CA ILE A 339 9.10 -8.55 25.57
C ILE A 339 10.00 -9.76 25.84
N GLY A 340 11.29 -9.51 26.06
CA GLY A 340 12.20 -10.53 26.59
C GLY A 340 12.05 -10.62 28.11
N LEU A 341 11.96 -11.83 28.66
CA LEU A 341 11.85 -12.11 30.10
C LEU A 341 12.97 -13.06 30.54
N ASP A 342 13.47 -12.94 31.77
CA ASP A 342 14.64 -13.70 32.26
C ASP A 342 14.39 -14.70 33.40
N ASN A 343 13.15 -14.84 33.87
CA ASN A 343 12.78 -15.77 34.95
C ASN A 343 11.59 -16.65 34.56
N ILE A 344 11.79 -17.44 33.51
CA ILE A 344 10.78 -18.29 32.88
C ILE A 344 11.19 -19.77 32.94
N ASN A 345 10.20 -20.65 32.95
CA ASN A 345 10.37 -22.07 32.68
C ASN A 345 9.75 -22.42 31.33
N ARG A 346 10.59 -22.49 30.29
CA ARG A 346 10.16 -22.79 28.92
C ARG A 346 9.58 -24.19 28.76
N TYR A 347 9.84 -25.11 29.70
CA TYR A 347 9.21 -26.43 29.72
C TYR A 347 7.74 -26.39 30.14
N PHE A 348 7.24 -25.26 30.65
CA PHE A 348 5.85 -25.10 31.05
C PHE A 348 5.37 -26.31 31.87
N SER A 349 6.13 -26.65 32.91
CA SER A 349 5.99 -27.90 33.65
C SER A 349 6.06 -27.67 35.15
N PRO A 350 5.18 -28.33 35.95
CA PRO A 350 5.24 -28.24 37.41
C PRO A 350 6.38 -29.07 38.02
N THR A 351 6.95 -30.00 37.26
CA THR A 351 7.95 -30.96 37.77
C THR A 351 9.33 -30.81 37.16
N GLU A 352 9.45 -30.05 36.07
CA GLU A 352 10.70 -29.85 35.34
C GLU A 352 10.92 -28.35 35.13
N THR A 353 12.20 -27.94 35.14
CA THR A 353 12.59 -26.56 34.90
C THR A 353 13.58 -26.52 33.75
N SER A 354 13.32 -25.66 32.76
CA SER A 354 14.22 -25.46 31.63
C SER A 354 15.57 -24.90 32.07
N GLU A 355 16.63 -25.32 31.39
CA GLU A 355 17.97 -24.79 31.57
C GLU A 355 18.05 -23.34 31.14
N ASP A 356 17.38 -23.02 30.02
CA ASP A 356 17.18 -21.65 29.54
C ASP A 356 16.00 -21.01 30.26
N LYS A 357 16.30 -19.97 31.04
CA LYS A 357 15.30 -19.22 31.81
C LYS A 357 14.81 -17.96 31.12
N THR A 358 15.30 -17.70 29.92
CA THR A 358 14.88 -16.53 29.14
C THR A 358 13.79 -16.91 28.15
N ALA A 359 12.81 -16.06 27.92
CA ALA A 359 11.79 -16.33 26.89
C ALA A 359 11.26 -15.03 26.26
N LEU A 360 10.68 -15.17 25.07
CA LEU A 360 9.98 -14.09 24.37
C LEU A 360 8.47 -14.22 24.58
N VAL A 361 7.85 -13.10 24.95
CA VAL A 361 6.39 -12.94 25.01
C VAL A 361 5.99 -11.82 24.06
N GLY A 362 5.01 -12.05 23.21
CA GLY A 362 4.47 -11.02 22.34
C GLY A 362 3.26 -10.34 22.99
N VAL A 363 3.15 -9.03 22.86
CA VAL A 363 1.98 -8.27 23.34
C VAL A 363 1.49 -7.29 22.29
N GLN A 364 0.23 -6.94 22.36
CA GLN A 364 -0.33 -5.78 21.69
C GLN A 364 -1.45 -5.16 22.54
N ILE A 365 -1.76 -3.88 22.30
CA ILE A 365 -3.00 -3.28 22.79
C ILE A 365 -4.06 -3.39 21.71
N ILE A 366 -5.19 -3.99 22.05
CA ILE A 366 -6.39 -4.05 21.21
C ILE A 366 -7.56 -3.34 21.90
N THR A 367 -8.59 -3.06 21.13
CA THR A 367 -9.84 -2.50 21.64
C THR A 367 -10.96 -3.51 21.46
N ASP A 368 -11.72 -3.78 22.52
CA ASP A 368 -12.88 -4.66 22.44
C ASP A 368 -14.06 -3.98 21.73
N SER A 369 -15.14 -4.73 21.54
CA SER A 369 -16.36 -4.23 20.88
C SER A 369 -17.05 -3.07 21.62
N ASN A 370 -16.70 -2.82 22.88
CA ASN A 370 -17.23 -1.73 23.71
C ASN A 370 -16.29 -0.52 23.77
N GLY A 371 -15.14 -0.55 23.09
CA GLY A 371 -14.15 0.52 23.14
C GLY A 371 -13.16 0.42 24.31
N GLN A 372 -13.15 -0.68 25.06
CA GLN A 372 -12.22 -0.89 26.17
C GLN A 372 -10.88 -1.43 25.66
N GLU A 373 -9.78 -0.83 26.12
CA GLU A 373 -8.43 -1.36 25.85
C GLU A 373 -8.19 -2.68 26.59
N LEU A 374 -7.68 -3.67 25.86
CA LEU A 374 -7.20 -4.94 26.38
C LEU A 374 -5.71 -5.10 26.05
N LEU A 375 -4.97 -5.70 26.98
CA LEU A 375 -3.66 -6.26 26.69
C LEU A 375 -3.87 -7.66 26.13
N ASP A 376 -3.52 -7.87 24.87
CA ASP A 376 -3.56 -9.17 24.19
C ASP A 376 -2.14 -9.73 24.19
N MET A 377 -1.95 -10.85 24.89
CA MET A 377 -0.64 -11.41 25.23
C MET A 377 -0.50 -12.83 24.67
N TYR A 378 0.61 -13.03 23.98
CA TYR A 378 0.98 -14.27 23.33
C TYR A 378 2.21 -14.89 23.99
N ILE A 379 2.05 -16.08 24.56
CA ILE A 379 3.18 -16.93 24.96
C ILE A 379 3.63 -17.68 23.71
N ILE A 380 4.72 -17.19 23.12
CA ILE A 380 5.24 -17.66 21.84
C ILE A 380 6.56 -18.42 21.97
N ASP A 381 7.16 -18.48 23.16
CA ASP A 381 8.46 -19.11 23.35
C ASP A 381 8.46 -20.12 24.50
N TYR A 382 8.03 -21.35 24.16
CA TYR A 382 7.99 -22.48 25.07
C TYR A 382 8.04 -23.81 24.30
N ILE A 383 8.39 -24.89 24.99
CA ILE A 383 8.28 -26.27 24.50
C ILE A 383 7.66 -27.08 25.66
N PRO A 384 6.36 -27.39 25.63
CA PRO A 384 5.68 -27.87 26.82
C PRO A 384 6.04 -29.33 27.14
N HIS A 385 6.38 -29.58 28.39
CA HIS A 385 6.59 -30.92 28.93
C HIS A 385 5.40 -31.40 29.78
N ALA A 386 4.38 -30.57 30.02
CA ALA A 386 3.19 -30.97 30.79
C ALA A 386 2.01 -31.37 29.89
N PHE A 387 1.76 -30.63 28.81
CA PHE A 387 0.62 -30.78 27.90
C PHE A 387 1.10 -30.74 26.43
N MET A 388 0.27 -31.20 25.50
CA MET A 388 0.50 -31.13 24.03
C MET A 388 1.88 -31.61 23.57
N LYS A 389 2.46 -32.58 24.28
CA LYS A 389 3.83 -33.06 24.06
C LYS A 389 3.98 -33.73 22.70
N GLU A 390 2.88 -34.30 22.19
CA GLU A 390 2.84 -34.96 20.89
C GLU A 390 3.16 -34.02 19.73
N LEU A 391 2.97 -32.70 19.90
CA LEU A 391 3.31 -31.71 18.87
C LEU A 391 4.82 -31.47 18.75
N ASP A 392 5.59 -31.74 19.80
CA ASP A 392 7.05 -31.60 19.81
C ASP A 392 7.73 -32.70 18.99
N ASP A 393 7.18 -33.92 19.00
CA ASP A 393 7.61 -35.01 18.13
C ASP A 393 7.27 -34.76 16.64
N GLY A 394 6.31 -33.87 16.37
CA GLY A 394 5.86 -33.47 15.04
C GLY A 394 6.68 -32.36 14.38
N TYR A 395 7.77 -31.87 15.01
CA TYR A 395 8.56 -30.71 14.57
C TYR A 395 7.77 -29.39 14.51
N THR A 396 6.73 -29.25 15.35
CA THR A 396 5.87 -28.05 15.33
C THR A 396 6.50 -26.89 16.10
N TYR A 397 7.26 -27.20 17.15
CA TYR A 397 8.05 -26.22 17.91
C TYR A 397 9.45 -26.09 17.30
N ASP A 398 9.95 -24.85 17.20
CA ASP A 398 11.34 -24.58 16.81
C ASP A 398 12.25 -24.72 18.04
N ARG A 399 13.04 -25.80 18.09
CA ARG A 399 13.98 -26.07 19.19
C ARG A 399 15.29 -25.31 19.07
N GLU A 400 15.62 -24.84 17.87
CA GLU A 400 16.91 -24.23 17.56
C GLU A 400 16.85 -22.71 17.70
N ASN A 401 15.70 -22.12 17.38
CA ASN A 401 15.50 -20.67 17.39
C ASN A 401 14.39 -20.24 18.34
N LYS A 402 14.41 -18.96 18.70
CA LYS A 402 13.32 -18.28 19.40
C LYS A 402 12.60 -17.35 18.42
N PRO A 403 11.28 -17.16 18.54
CA PRO A 403 10.36 -17.86 19.46
C PRO A 403 10.05 -19.31 19.03
N ALA A 404 10.03 -20.26 19.99
CA ALA A 404 9.84 -21.68 19.70
C ALA A 404 8.42 -22.10 19.29
N ALA A 405 7.40 -21.33 19.67
CA ALA A 405 5.98 -21.67 19.53
C ALA A 405 5.18 -20.62 18.73
N ALA A 406 5.83 -19.83 17.87
CA ALA A 406 5.17 -18.78 17.08
C ALA A 406 4.37 -19.29 15.86
N SER A 407 4.37 -20.60 15.61
CA SER A 407 3.58 -21.22 14.54
C SER A 407 2.10 -21.28 14.91
N THR A 408 1.22 -21.22 13.89
CA THR A 408 -0.22 -21.43 14.08
C THR A 408 -0.48 -22.77 14.74
N GLY A 409 -1.29 -22.79 15.79
CA GLY A 409 -1.56 -24.00 16.57
C GLY A 409 -0.48 -24.34 17.60
N CYS A 410 0.45 -23.42 17.91
CA CYS A 410 1.44 -23.62 18.97
C CYS A 410 1.45 -22.53 20.04
N TYR A 411 1.17 -21.27 19.71
CA TYR A 411 1.22 -20.19 20.71
C TYR A 411 0.00 -20.23 21.63
N LEU A 412 0.16 -19.78 22.87
CA LEU A 412 -0.98 -19.48 23.75
C LEU A 412 -1.32 -17.99 23.65
N ASN A 413 -2.59 -17.66 23.45
CA ASN A 413 -3.09 -16.29 23.48
C ASN A 413 -4.09 -16.09 24.63
N MET A 414 -3.97 -14.95 25.31
CA MET A 414 -4.78 -14.53 26.44
C MET A 414 -4.96 -13.01 26.41
N THR A 415 -6.15 -12.55 26.80
CA THR A 415 -6.42 -11.12 26.96
C THR A 415 -6.53 -10.75 28.43
N PHE A 416 -6.16 -9.52 28.74
CA PHE A 416 -6.28 -8.93 30.07
C PHE A 416 -6.94 -7.55 30.02
N LYS A 417 -7.72 -7.25 31.04
CA LYS A 417 -8.30 -5.92 31.29
C LYS A 417 -7.37 -5.13 32.20
N ARG A 418 -7.26 -3.82 31.96
CA ARG A 418 -6.55 -2.93 32.89
C ARG A 418 -7.25 -2.97 34.24
N ALA A 419 -6.50 -3.13 35.33
CA ALA A 419 -7.05 -3.04 36.67
C ALA A 419 -7.52 -1.60 36.94
N GLU A 420 -8.71 -1.46 37.54
CA GLU A 420 -9.26 -0.17 37.98
C GLU A 420 -8.48 0.47 39.13
#